data_AF-A0A6G2S5S8-F1
#
_entry.id   AF-A0A6G2S5S8-F1
#
_cell.length_a   1.000
_cell.length_b   1.000
_cell.length_c   1.000
_cell.angle_alpha   90.00
_cell.angle_beta   90.00
_cell.angle_gamma   90.00
#
_symmetry.space_group_name_H-M   'P 1'
#
loop_
_entity.id
_entity.type
_entity.pdbx_description
1 polymer ?
#
loop_
_entity_poly.entity_id
_entity_poly.type
_entity_poly.pdbx_seq_one_letter_code
_entity_poly.pdbx_strand_id
1 'polypeptide(L)'
;MGSWVDGRGVLEVAGARVPVEIAASYRARTRGLLGRDGIAGALLLTPASGVHTFRMRFAIDVAYLNRDLVVVDVCTLRPWRLGRPRLRARHVLEAEAGTMAGWGVRRGVRVRLRTGNEGGRVSWWG
;
A
#
# COMPACT_ATOMS: atom_id res chain seq x y z
N MET A 1 -1.30 1.96 -19.17
CA MET A 1 -1.31 1.70 -17.71
C MET A 1 -0.59 0.38 -17.53
N GLY A 2 0.54 0.33 -16.81
CA GLY A 2 1.24 -0.93 -16.58
C GLY A 2 0.33 -1.94 -15.88
N SER A 3 0.41 -3.22 -16.25
CA SER A 3 -0.31 -4.29 -15.57
C SER A 3 0.25 -4.45 -14.17
N TRP A 4 -0.49 -4.01 -13.15
CA TRP A 4 -0.18 -4.32 -11.77
C TRP A 4 -0.35 -5.81 -11.54
N VAL A 5 0.61 -6.43 -10.87
CA VAL A 5 0.60 -7.84 -10.50
C VAL A 5 0.75 -7.96 -8.98
N ASP A 6 0.16 -9.01 -8.40
CA ASP A 6 0.39 -9.34 -7.00
C ASP A 6 1.89 -9.62 -6.79
N GLY A 7 2.46 -9.17 -5.68
CA GLY A 7 3.88 -9.41 -5.44
C GLY A 7 4.46 -8.56 -4.32
N ARG A 8 5.80 -8.51 -4.28
CA ARG A 8 6.56 -7.73 -3.31
C ARG A 8 7.44 -6.71 -4.02
N GLY A 9 7.72 -5.62 -3.33
CA GLY A 9 8.62 -4.57 -3.81
C GLY A 9 9.13 -3.70 -2.67
N VAL A 10 9.69 -2.56 -3.07
CA VAL A 10 10.12 -1.50 -2.17
C VAL A 10 9.38 -0.21 -2.53
N LEU A 11 8.75 0.38 -1.52
CA LEU A 11 8.22 1.74 -1.55
C LEU A 11 9.36 2.70 -1.23
N GLU A 12 9.59 3.68 -2.11
CA GLU A 12 10.52 4.77 -1.88
C GLU A 12 9.74 6.08 -1.68
N VAL A 13 9.94 6.75 -0.55
CA VAL A 13 9.23 7.99 -0.19
C VAL A 13 10.08 8.83 0.75
N ALA A 14 10.27 10.11 0.43
CA ALA A 14 11.00 11.08 1.27
C ALA A 14 12.35 10.57 1.83
N GLY A 15 13.08 9.74 1.07
CA GLY A 15 14.34 9.12 1.49
C GLY A 15 14.20 7.78 2.24
N ALA A 16 13.00 7.44 2.71
CA ALA A 16 12.70 6.13 3.30
C ALA A 16 12.54 5.05 2.22
N ARG A 17 12.95 3.82 2.56
CA ARG A 17 12.73 2.60 1.78
C ARG A 17 11.98 1.60 2.65
N VAL A 18 10.76 1.27 2.23
CA VAL A 18 9.83 0.45 3.03
C VAL A 18 9.45 -0.79 2.23
N PRO A 19 9.54 -2.00 2.79
CA PRO A 19 9.00 -3.20 2.15
C PRO A 19 7.51 -3.01 1.84
N VAL A 20 7.08 -3.38 0.64
CA VAL A 20 5.67 -3.24 0.24
C VAL A 20 5.16 -4.51 -0.43
N GLU A 21 3.98 -4.95 0.00
CA GLU A 21 3.18 -5.96 -0.68
C GLU A 21 2.24 -5.28 -1.67
N ILE A 22 2.11 -5.82 -2.88
CA ILE A 22 1.18 -5.33 -3.90
C ILE A 22 0.01 -6.30 -4.00
N ALA A 23 -1.20 -5.78 -3.83
CA ALA A 23 -2.46 -6.49 -4.04
C ALA A 23 -3.17 -5.90 -5.26
N ALA A 24 -2.96 -6.53 -6.41
CA ALA A 24 -3.48 -6.19 -7.71
C ALA A 24 -4.61 -7.11 -8.20
N SER A 25 -4.72 -8.34 -7.70
CA SER A 25 -5.85 -9.24 -8.01
C SER A 25 -7.07 -8.89 -7.17
N TYR A 26 -8.28 -9.21 -7.67
CA TYR A 26 -9.52 -8.99 -6.93
C TYR A 26 -9.50 -9.63 -5.54
N ARG A 27 -9.05 -10.89 -5.46
CA ARG A 27 -8.95 -11.64 -4.20
C ARG A 27 -7.92 -11.02 -3.24
N ALA A 28 -6.78 -10.56 -3.73
CA ALA A 28 -5.79 -9.89 -2.89
C ALA A 28 -6.34 -8.57 -2.33
N ARG A 29 -7.01 -7.77 -3.17
CA ARG A 29 -7.61 -6.49 -2.76
C ARG A 29 -8.71 -6.63 -1.73
N THR A 30 -9.64 -7.57 -1.90
CA THR A 30 -10.75 -7.76 -0.95
C THR A 30 -10.28 -8.35 0.36
N ARG A 31 -9.17 -9.11 0.37
CA ARG A 31 -8.54 -9.58 1.60
C ARG A 31 -7.85 -8.44 2.34
N GLY A 32 -7.03 -7.64 1.65
CA GLY A 32 -6.23 -6.60 2.28
C GLY A 32 -5.43 -7.13 3.48
N LEU A 33 -5.52 -6.43 4.61
CA LEU A 33 -4.92 -6.80 5.90
C LEU A 33 -5.84 -7.66 6.79
N LEU A 34 -6.98 -8.15 6.30
CA LEU A 34 -7.87 -9.02 7.08
C LEU A 34 -7.13 -10.28 7.55
N GLY A 35 -7.36 -10.66 8.81
CA GLY A 35 -6.75 -11.84 9.40
C GLY A 35 -5.32 -11.66 9.89
N ARG A 36 -4.72 -10.47 9.75
CA ARG A 36 -3.38 -10.13 10.28
C ARG A 36 -3.44 -9.42 11.64
N ASP A 37 -2.38 -9.54 12.42
CA ASP A 37 -2.17 -8.82 13.70
C ASP A 37 -1.36 -7.52 13.54
N GLY A 38 -0.79 -7.33 12.35
CA GLY A 38 0.06 -6.19 12.03
C GLY A 38 0.65 -6.28 10.63
N ILE A 39 1.48 -5.30 10.28
CA ILE A 39 2.32 -5.26 9.09
C ILE A 39 3.55 -4.37 9.34
N ALA A 40 4.75 -4.93 9.18
CA ALA A 40 6.01 -4.19 9.38
C ALA A 40 6.33 -3.18 8.25
N GLY A 41 5.70 -3.34 7.08
CA GLY A 41 5.86 -2.48 5.92
C GLY A 41 4.53 -1.90 5.47
N ALA A 42 4.34 -1.79 4.16
CA ALA A 42 3.10 -1.30 3.59
C ALA A 42 2.40 -2.34 2.71
N LEU A 43 1.09 -2.18 2.54
CA LEU A 43 0.28 -2.89 1.55
C LEU A 43 -0.26 -1.88 0.54
N LEU A 44 -0.03 -2.11 -0.75
CA LEU A 44 -0.62 -1.33 -1.83
C LEU A 44 -1.80 -2.08 -2.44
N LEU A 45 -3.00 -1.51 -2.30
CA LEU A 45 -4.20 -1.95 -3.00
C LEU A 45 -4.31 -1.20 -4.33
N THR A 46 -4.43 -1.93 -5.45
CA THR A 46 -4.51 -1.32 -6.78
C THR A 46 -5.35 -2.14 -7.78
N PRO A 47 -6.33 -1.53 -8.48
CA PRO A 47 -6.87 -0.20 -8.23
C PRO A 47 -7.69 -0.18 -6.93
N ALA A 48 -7.68 0.96 -6.22
CA ALA A 48 -8.51 1.20 -5.05
C ALA A 48 -8.75 2.71 -4.84
N SER A 49 -9.95 3.07 -4.36
CA SER A 49 -10.31 4.46 -4.01
C SER A 49 -10.88 4.60 -2.60
N GLY A 50 -11.14 3.50 -1.91
CA GLY A 50 -11.74 3.44 -0.58
C GLY A 50 -11.35 2.12 0.08
N VAL A 51 -11.38 2.10 1.41
CA VAL A 51 -11.10 0.92 2.23
C VAL A 51 -12.03 0.91 3.44
N HIS A 52 -12.15 -0.25 4.06
CA HIS A 52 -12.83 -0.41 5.33
C HIS A 52 -11.93 -1.18 6.30
N THR A 53 -12.19 -1.04 7.59
CA THR A 53 -11.47 -1.75 8.66
C THR A 53 -12.37 -2.72 9.43
N PHE A 54 -13.48 -3.16 8.84
CA PHE A 54 -14.34 -4.18 9.43
C PHE A 54 -13.55 -5.46 9.71
N ARG A 55 -13.73 -6.03 10.90
CA ARG A 55 -13.02 -7.26 11.35
C ARG A 55 -11.49 -7.16 11.35
N MET A 56 -10.91 -5.98 11.20
CA MET A 56 -9.47 -5.78 11.44
C MET A 56 -9.18 -5.80 12.94
N ARG A 57 -7.98 -6.26 13.30
CA ARG A 57 -7.55 -6.37 14.70
C ARG A 57 -6.71 -5.18 15.18
N PHE A 58 -6.24 -4.35 14.25
CA PHE A 58 -5.38 -3.19 14.52
C PHE A 58 -5.78 -1.98 13.67
N ALA A 59 -5.35 -0.80 14.12
CA ALA A 59 -5.55 0.45 13.39
C ALA A 59 -4.50 0.61 12.30
N ILE A 60 -4.88 1.26 11.19
CA ILE A 60 -4.01 1.48 10.04
C ILE A 60 -3.93 2.93 9.64
N ASP A 61 -2.76 3.36 9.18
CA ASP A 61 -2.64 4.56 8.36
C ASP A 61 -3.00 4.22 6.91
N VAL A 62 -3.72 5.13 6.27
CA VAL A 62 -4.20 4.99 4.90
C VAL A 62 -3.81 6.23 4.11
N ALA A 63 -2.97 6.03 3.08
CA ALA A 63 -2.64 7.06 2.11
C ALA A 63 -3.35 6.77 0.77
N TYR A 64 -4.18 7.70 0.36
CA TYR A 64 -4.85 7.67 -0.93
C TYR A 64 -3.92 8.26 -1.98
N LEU A 65 -3.67 7.54 -3.07
CA LEU A 65 -2.76 7.97 -4.14
C LEU A 65 -3.51 8.18 -5.45
N ASN A 66 -3.18 9.23 -6.20
CA ASN A 66 -3.67 9.39 -7.57
C ASN A 66 -2.96 8.43 -8.55
N ARG A 67 -3.33 8.49 -9.83
CA ARG A 67 -2.77 7.66 -10.91
C ARG A 67 -1.24 7.78 -11.10
N ASP A 68 -0.65 8.88 -10.64
CA ASP A 68 0.78 9.17 -10.78
C ASP A 68 1.55 8.93 -9.47
N LEU A 69 0.96 8.14 -8.57
CA LEU A 69 1.48 7.79 -7.24
C LEU A 69 1.74 9.01 -6.34
N VAL A 70 0.94 10.06 -6.48
CA VAL A 70 0.97 11.24 -5.60
C VAL A 70 -0.09 11.09 -4.53
N VAL A 71 0.30 11.28 -3.27
CA VAL A 71 -0.58 11.23 -2.10
C VAL A 71 -1.59 12.38 -2.16
N VAL A 72 -2.87 12.05 -2.25
CA VAL A 72 -3.97 13.03 -2.24
C VAL A 72 -4.59 13.21 -0.86
N ASP A 73 -4.50 12.21 0.01
CA ASP A 73 -5.04 12.28 1.37
C ASP A 73 -4.34 11.24 2.26
N VAL A 74 -4.24 11.51 3.55
CA VAL A 74 -3.72 10.57 4.55
C VAL A 74 -4.61 10.62 5.79
N CYS A 75 -5.04 9.47 6.29
CA CYS A 75 -5.79 9.37 7.54
C CYS A 75 -5.51 8.06 8.27
N THR A 76 -5.67 8.06 9.59
CA THR A 76 -5.63 6.84 10.40
C THR A 76 -7.05 6.31 10.61
N LEU A 77 -7.27 5.03 10.33
CA LEU A 77 -8.54 4.33 10.55
C LEU A 77 -8.38 3.31 11.68
N ARG A 78 -9.19 3.46 12.73
CA ARG A 78 -9.36 2.43 13.78
C ARG A 78 -10.18 1.25 13.25
N PRO A 79 -10.12 0.06 13.88
CA PRO A 79 -11.01 -1.05 13.57
C PRO A 79 -12.49 -0.66 13.52
N TRP A 80 -13.27 -1.36 12.70
CA TRP A 80 -14.72 -1.17 12.55
C TRP A 80 -15.10 0.22 12.03
N ARG A 81 -14.41 0.70 10.99
CA ARG A 81 -14.69 1.96 10.31
C ARG A 81 -14.80 1.74 8.80
N LEU A 82 -15.59 2.60 8.17
CA LEU A 82 -15.67 2.72 6.72
C LEU A 82 -14.99 4.03 6.30
N GLY A 83 -13.91 3.94 5.53
CA GLY A 83 -13.26 5.10 4.94
C GLY A 83 -14.09 5.61 3.77
N ARG A 84 -14.36 6.93 3.71
CA ARG A 84 -15.06 7.52 2.55
C ARG A 84 -14.20 7.35 1.29
N PRO A 85 -14.75 6.91 0.15
CA PRO A 85 -13.96 6.84 -1.08
C PRO A 85 -13.43 8.22 -1.50
N ARG A 86 -12.18 8.26 -1.96
CA ARG A 86 -11.54 9.47 -2.51
C ARG A 86 -11.59 9.37 -4.03
N LEU A 87 -12.42 10.19 -4.69
CA LEU A 87 -12.66 10.11 -6.14
C LEU A 87 -11.39 10.22 -7.01
N ARG A 88 -10.40 10.98 -6.53
CA ARG A 88 -9.10 11.18 -7.20
C ARG A 88 -8.10 10.06 -6.91
N ALA A 89 -8.41 9.13 -6.00
CA ALA A 89 -7.56 8.01 -5.69
C ALA A 89 -7.69 6.90 -6.74
N ARG A 90 -6.56 6.31 -7.09
CA ARG A 90 -6.45 5.12 -7.93
C ARG A 90 -5.71 3.99 -7.22
N HIS A 91 -4.97 4.30 -6.17
CA HIS A 91 -4.33 3.32 -5.30
C HIS A 91 -4.54 3.72 -3.85
N VAL A 92 -4.49 2.74 -2.96
CA VAL A 92 -4.48 2.94 -1.52
C VAL A 92 -3.26 2.24 -0.95
N LEU A 93 -2.45 2.97 -0.19
CA LEU A 93 -1.37 2.42 0.59
C LEU A 93 -1.87 2.30 2.03
N GLU A 94 -1.67 1.14 2.66
CA GLU A 94 -2.00 0.84 4.05
C GLU A 94 -0.73 0.49 4.81
N ALA A 95 -0.64 0.90 6.07
CA ALA A 95 0.43 0.51 7.00
C ALA A 95 -0.10 0.53 8.44
N GLU A 96 0.66 0.01 9.40
CA GLU A 96 0.30 0.18 10.82
C GLU A 96 0.14 1.65 11.19
N ALA A 97 -0.83 1.94 12.07
CA ALA A 97 -1.11 3.31 12.50
C ALA A 97 0.13 3.99 13.10
N GLY A 98 0.38 5.23 12.70
CA GLY A 98 1.50 6.06 13.18
C GLY A 98 2.81 5.88 12.40
N THR A 99 2.88 4.94 11.45
CA THR A 99 4.13 4.66 10.71
C THR A 99 4.36 5.65 9.56
N MET A 100 3.30 6.08 8.87
CA MET A 100 3.41 6.84 7.62
C MET A 100 4.09 8.21 7.81
N ALA A 101 3.83 8.87 8.94
CA ALA A 101 4.46 10.15 9.27
C ALA A 101 5.98 10.02 9.39
N GLY A 102 6.46 8.95 10.04
CA GLY A 102 7.90 8.66 10.18
C GLY A 102 8.60 8.38 8.84
N TRP A 103 7.87 7.87 7.85
CA TRP A 103 8.38 7.68 6.49
C TRP A 103 8.26 8.94 5.61
N GLY A 104 7.68 10.02 6.12
CA GLY A 104 7.43 11.25 5.36
C GLY A 104 6.28 11.14 4.35
N VAL A 105 5.40 10.13 4.48
CA VAL A 105 4.19 10.00 3.67
C VAL A 105 3.18 11.06 4.13
N ARG A 106 2.96 12.06 3.27
CA ARG A 106 2.00 13.15 3.50
C ARG A 106 1.42 13.63 2.18
N ARG A 107 0.28 14.32 2.24
CA ARG A 107 -0.38 14.90 1.05
C ARG A 107 0.61 15.70 0.20
N GLY A 108 0.55 15.51 -1.12
CA GLY A 108 1.41 16.14 -2.11
C GLY A 108 2.72 15.39 -2.40
N VAL A 109 3.14 14.47 -1.54
CA VAL A 109 4.36 13.67 -1.78
C VAL A 109 4.09 12.61 -2.85
N ARG A 110 5.05 12.43 -3.75
CA ARG A 110 5.07 11.30 -4.69
C ARG A 110 5.82 10.14 -4.09
N VAL A 111 5.22 8.95 -4.14
CA VAL A 111 5.89 7.69 -3.80
C VAL A 111 6.35 6.99 -5.08
N ARG A 112 7.37 6.14 -4.98
CA ARG A 112 7.82 5.27 -6.06
C ARG A 112 7.77 3.82 -5.60
N LEU A 113 7.52 2.92 -6.55
CA LEU A 113 7.47 1.49 -6.31
C LEU A 113 8.49 0.80 -7.20
N ARG A 114 9.32 -0.03 -6.59
CA ARG A 114 10.27 -0.91 -7.29
C ARG A 114 9.90 -2.35 -7.01
N THR A 115 9.40 -3.05 -8.01
CA THR A 115 9.17 -4.50 -7.91
C THR A 115 10.48 -5.23 -8.18
N GLY A 116 10.73 -6.32 -7.46
CA GLY A 116 11.76 -7.26 -7.85
C GLY A 116 11.26 -8.00 -9.08
N ASN A 117 11.87 -7.77 -10.25
CA ASN A 117 11.65 -8.65 -11.39
C ASN A 117 12.49 -9.91 -11.16
N GLU A 118 11.88 -11.02 -10.76
CA GLU A 118 12.46 -12.35 -10.98
C GLU A 118 12.38 -12.69 -12.47
N GLY A 119 13.22 -11.99 -13.24
CA GLY A 119 13.45 -12.20 -14.67
C GLY A 119 14.94 -12.26 -14.99
N GLY A 120 15.77 -12.65 -14.02
CA GLY A 120 17.20 -12.91 -14.18
C GLY A 120 17.52 -14.28 -13.63
N ARG A 121 17.75 -15.24 -14.52
CA ARG A 121 18.21 -16.60 -14.25
C ARG A 121 19.36 -16.57 -13.24
N VAL A 122 19.12 -17.00 -11.99
CA VAL A 122 20.22 -17.37 -11.10
C VAL A 122 20.68 -18.74 -11.59
N SER A 123 21.70 -18.74 -12.45
CA SER A 123 22.47 -19.94 -12.73
C SER A 123 23.23 -20.33 -11.48
N TRP A 124 22.71 -21.32 -10.76
CA TRP A 124 23.48 -22.10 -9.81
C TRP A 124 24.38 -23.07 -10.58
N TRP A 125 25.48 -22.55 -11.13
CA TRP A 125 26.68 -23.30 -11.49
C TRP A 125 27.88 -22.36 -11.31
N GLY A 126 28.78 -22.77 -10.44
CA GLY A 126 29.97 -22.06 -9.97
C GLY A 126 30.43 -22.70 -8.68
#